data_AF-A0A7Y5NTT6-F1
#
_entry.id   AF-A0A7Y5NTT6-F1
#
_cell.length_a   1.000
_cell.length_b   1.000
_cell.length_c   1.000
_cell.angle_alpha   90.00
_cell.angle_beta   90.00
_cell.angle_gamma   90.00
#
_symmetry.space_group_name_H-M   'P 1'
#
loop_
_entity.id
_entity.type
_entity.pdbx_description
1 polymer ?
#
loop_
_entity_poly.entity_id
_entity_poly.type
_entity_poly.pdbx_seq_one_letter_code
_entity_poly.pdbx_strand_id
1 'polypeptide(L)'
;HELLAWRAPRTDGSIWPLVSGSTFRVEPALVATDVHLVRSCAIAGQGIALVPDAVLPDPGVAEGSMVGVLRDVVGADISLRVTVPEMLSETPKVKMILDHISAFLDPIRR
;
A
#
# COMPACT_ATOMS: atom_id res chain seq x y z
N HIS A 1 -10.85 -2.08 18.22
CA HIS A 1 -9.78 -2.85 17.56
C HIS A 1 -8.47 -2.11 17.76
N GLU A 2 -7.37 -2.84 17.92
CA GLU A 2 -6.04 -2.22 17.94
C GLU A 2 -5.73 -1.58 16.59
N LEU A 3 -5.03 -0.44 16.60
CA LEU A 3 -4.60 0.24 15.39
C LEU A 3 -3.16 -0.16 15.05
N LEU A 4 -2.93 -0.52 13.80
CA LEU A 4 -1.64 -0.93 13.27
C LEU A 4 -1.21 0.06 12.18
N ALA A 5 0.00 0.61 12.30
CA ALA A 5 0.45 1.65 11.40
C ALA A 5 1.72 1.27 10.66
N TRP A 6 1.70 1.46 9.35
CA TRP A 6 2.90 1.47 8.54
C TRP A 6 3.58 2.85 8.59
N ARG A 7 4.86 2.87 8.97
CA ARG A 7 5.72 4.06 8.89
C ARG A 7 6.48 4.05 7.57
N ALA A 8 5.88 4.65 6.55
CA ALA A 8 6.52 4.91 5.28
C ALA A 8 7.76 5.83 5.44
N PRO A 9 8.67 5.86 4.45
CA PRO A 9 9.83 6.73 4.51
C PRO A 9 9.43 8.20 4.73
N ARG A 10 10.00 8.83 5.75
CA ARG A 10 9.75 10.24 6.13
C ARG A 10 8.32 10.54 6.59
N THR A 11 7.54 9.53 6.97
CA THR A 11 6.21 9.74 7.57
C THR A 11 6.20 9.39 9.05
N ASP A 12 5.19 9.88 9.77
CA ASP A 12 4.87 9.50 11.14
C ASP A 12 3.70 8.51 11.12
N GLY A 13 3.89 7.29 11.61
CA GLY A 13 2.84 6.26 11.65
C GLY A 13 1.65 6.60 12.56
N SER A 14 1.80 7.59 13.45
CA SER A 14 0.70 8.10 14.28
C SER A 14 -0.17 9.12 13.56
N ILE A 15 0.16 9.52 12.33
CA ILE A 15 -0.58 10.53 11.56
C ILE A 15 -1.19 9.87 10.33
N TRP A 16 -2.52 9.73 10.33
CA TRP A 16 -3.26 9.12 9.23
C TRP A 16 -3.89 10.19 8.32
N PRO A 17 -3.82 10.03 6.99
CA PRO A 17 -4.46 10.92 6.05
C PRO A 17 -5.99 10.72 6.03
N LEU A 18 -6.70 11.82 5.84
CA LEU A 18 -8.12 11.82 5.52
C LEU A 18 -8.29 12.07 4.03
N VAL A 19 -9.35 11.50 3.44
CA VAL A 19 -9.72 11.70 2.03
C VAL A 19 -9.96 13.19 1.72
N SER A 20 -10.32 14.00 2.71
CA SER A 20 -10.43 15.46 2.61
C SER A 20 -9.09 16.19 2.39
N GLY A 21 -7.95 15.51 2.49
CA GLY A 21 -6.60 16.07 2.40
C GLY A 21 -6.01 16.55 3.73
N SER A 22 -6.80 16.58 4.81
CA SER A 22 -6.29 16.82 6.18
C SER A 22 -5.70 15.54 6.78
N THR A 23 -5.10 15.63 7.96
CA THR A 23 -4.62 14.46 8.72
C THR A 23 -5.24 14.42 10.11
N PHE A 24 -5.21 13.24 10.72
CA PHE A 24 -5.59 13.07 12.13
C PHE A 24 -4.61 12.16 12.84
N ARG A 25 -4.48 12.35 14.17
CA ARG A 25 -3.59 11.55 15.01
C ARG A 25 -4.32 10.31 15.52
N VAL A 26 -3.61 9.19 15.50
CA VAL A 26 -4.00 7.91 16.11
C VAL A 26 -2.95 7.47 17.14
N GLU A 27 -3.31 6.51 17.97
CA GLU A 27 -2.41 5.83 18.91
C GLU A 27 -2.28 4.36 18.50
N PRO A 28 -1.29 4.00 17.65
CA PRO A 28 -1.14 2.63 17.18
C PRO A 28 -0.55 1.74 18.27
N ALA A 29 -1.09 0.54 18.44
CA ALA A 29 -0.50 -0.51 19.27
C ALA A 29 0.78 -1.09 18.63
N LEU A 30 0.88 -1.00 17.30
CA LEU A 30 2.06 -1.39 16.53
C LEU A 30 2.37 -0.34 15.47
N VAL A 31 3.64 0.06 15.41
CA VAL A 31 4.20 0.83 14.29
C VAL A 31 5.35 0.05 13.69
N ALA A 32 5.30 -0.25 12.40
CA ALA A 32 6.38 -0.96 11.70
C ALA A 32 6.76 -0.27 10.39
N THR A 33 8.03 -0.40 10.00
CA THR A 33 8.55 0.14 8.72
C THR A 33 8.29 -0.78 7.55
N ASP A 34 8.03 -2.06 7.82
CA ASP A 34 7.66 -3.06 6.81
C ASP A 34 6.13 -3.12 6.69
N VAL A 35 5.63 -2.74 5.52
CA VAL A 35 4.20 -2.74 5.20
C VAL A 35 3.60 -4.15 5.17
N HIS A 36 4.39 -5.15 4.78
CA HIS A 36 3.93 -6.54 4.72
C HIS A 36 3.78 -7.15 6.10
N LEU A 37 4.59 -6.73 7.08
CA LEU A 37 4.41 -7.11 8.48
C LEU A 37 3.08 -6.57 9.02
N VAL A 38 2.81 -5.27 8.84
CA VAL A 38 1.54 -4.65 9.27
C VAL A 38 0.34 -5.35 8.63
N ARG A 39 0.42 -5.63 7.33
CA ARG A 39 -0.65 -6.32 6.58
C ARG A 39 -0.85 -7.76 7.05
N SER A 40 0.23 -8.47 7.37
CA SER A 40 0.16 -9.83 7.94
C SER A 40 -0.51 -9.84 9.31
N CYS A 41 -0.24 -8.83 10.16
CA CYS A 41 -0.94 -8.67 11.45
C CYS A 41 -2.44 -8.41 11.24
N ALA A 42 -2.82 -7.59 10.26
CA ALA A 42 -4.23 -7.36 9.92
C ALA A 42 -4.94 -8.63 9.43
N ILE A 43 -4.30 -9.39 8.52
CA ILE A 43 -4.80 -10.70 8.03
C ILE A 43 -4.96 -11.69 9.20
N ALA A 44 -4.04 -11.68 10.16
CA ALA A 44 -4.10 -12.50 11.37
C ALA A 44 -5.09 -11.98 12.43
N GLY A 45 -5.93 -10.99 12.10
CA GLY A 45 -6.97 -10.47 12.98
C GLY A 45 -6.47 -9.63 14.16
N GLN A 46 -5.23 -9.14 14.12
CA GLN A 46 -4.62 -8.39 15.23
C GLN A 46 -5.08 -6.93 15.32
N GLY A 47 -5.85 -6.42 14.36
CA GLY A 47 -6.34 -5.04 14.41
C GLY A 47 -6.77 -4.47 13.07
N ILE A 48 -6.95 -3.16 13.05
CA ILE A 48 -7.22 -2.35 11.85
C ILE A 48 -5.91 -1.71 11.41
N ALA A 49 -5.56 -1.87 10.14
CA ALA A 49 -4.34 -1.32 9.58
C ALA A 49 -4.62 -0.30 8.47
N LEU A 50 -3.85 0.79 8.46
CA LEU A 50 -3.73 1.63 7.28
C LEU A 50 -2.54 1.16 6.45
N VAL A 51 -2.82 0.44 5.36
CA VAL A 51 -1.83 -0.10 4.42
C VAL A 51 -2.26 0.18 2.98
N PRO A 52 -1.32 0.24 2.01
CA PRO A 52 -1.65 0.31 0.61
C PRO A 52 -2.55 -0.85 0.18
N ASP A 53 -3.63 -0.54 -0.53
CA ASP A 53 -4.50 -1.50 -1.19
C ASP A 53 -4.39 -1.31 -2.70
N ALA A 54 -3.68 -2.22 -3.37
CA ALA A 54 -3.57 -2.22 -4.84
C ALA A 54 -4.74 -2.97 -5.50
N VAL A 55 -5.78 -3.32 -4.75
CA VAL A 55 -6.90 -4.16 -5.20
C VAL A 55 -6.39 -5.52 -5.71
N LEU A 56 -5.29 -6.00 -5.13
CA LEU A 56 -4.67 -7.26 -5.45
C LEU A 56 -5.05 -8.30 -4.39
N PRO A 57 -5.39 -9.54 -4.79
CA PRO A 57 -5.67 -10.59 -3.84
C PRO A 57 -4.41 -10.95 -3.06
N ASP A 58 -4.60 -11.33 -1.81
CA ASP A 58 -3.56 -11.89 -0.98
C ASP A 58 -3.26 -13.35 -1.35
N PRO A 59 -2.02 -13.69 -1.74
CA PRO A 59 -1.66 -15.07 -2.02
C PRO A 59 -1.88 -15.96 -0.79
N GLY A 60 -2.69 -17.01 -0.96
CA GLY A 60 -2.95 -18.00 0.10
C GLY A 60 -3.90 -17.55 1.21
N VAL A 61 -4.55 -16.39 1.06
CA VAL A 61 -5.55 -15.88 2.02
C VAL A 61 -6.93 -15.99 1.39
N ALA A 62 -7.89 -16.49 2.17
CA ALA A 62 -9.27 -16.63 1.70
C ALA A 62 -9.90 -15.25 1.42
N GLU A 63 -10.75 -15.18 0.39
CA GLU A 63 -11.51 -13.97 0.10
C GLU A 63 -12.36 -13.56 1.32
N GLY A 64 -12.44 -12.25 1.59
CA GLY A 64 -13.14 -11.72 2.76
C GLY A 64 -12.38 -11.80 4.09
N SER A 65 -11.15 -12.35 4.13
CA SER A 65 -10.32 -12.33 5.36
C SER A 65 -9.92 -10.92 5.80
N MET A 66 -9.96 -9.95 4.89
CA MET A 66 -9.84 -8.52 5.18
C MET A 66 -11.06 -7.79 4.64
N VAL A 67 -11.51 -6.78 5.40
CA VAL A 67 -12.57 -5.87 5.01
C VAL A 67 -12.06 -4.43 5.09
N GLY A 68 -12.28 -3.66 4.03
CA GLY A 68 -11.97 -2.25 4.05
C GLY A 68 -12.98 -1.48 4.91
N VAL A 69 -12.48 -0.67 5.83
CA VAL A 69 -13.29 0.19 6.72
C VAL A 69 -12.94 1.65 6.46
N LEU A 70 -13.90 2.56 6.67
CA LEU A 70 -13.70 4.01 6.53
C LEU A 70 -13.14 4.46 5.17
N ARG A 71 -13.45 3.74 4.08
CA ARG A 71 -12.91 3.98 2.73
C ARG A 71 -13.14 5.41 2.22
N ASP A 72 -14.25 6.03 2.62
CA ASP A 72 -14.62 7.39 2.19
C ASP A 72 -14.09 8.49 3.15
N VAL A 73 -13.37 8.10 4.21
CA VAL A 73 -12.94 9.00 5.28
C VAL A 73 -11.42 8.99 5.45
N VAL A 74 -10.81 7.81 5.53
CA VAL A 74 -9.39 7.62 5.83
C VAL A 74 -8.68 7.05 4.61
N GLY A 75 -7.62 7.71 4.17
CA GLY A 75 -6.84 7.29 3.01
C GLY A 75 -6.28 8.48 2.22
N ALA A 76 -5.33 8.15 1.35
CA ALA A 76 -4.80 9.05 0.34
C ALA A 76 -4.25 8.21 -0.82
N ASP A 77 -4.29 8.76 -2.03
CA ASP A 77 -3.66 8.13 -3.17
C ASP A 77 -2.13 8.21 -3.05
N ILE A 78 -1.47 7.09 -3.34
CA ILE A 78 -0.02 7.01 -3.42
C ILE A 78 0.39 6.63 -4.84
N SER A 79 1.42 7.28 -5.37
CA SER A 79 1.93 6.96 -6.71
C SER A 79 2.92 5.80 -6.66
N LEU A 80 2.65 4.74 -7.43
CA LEU A 80 3.65 3.73 -7.77
C LEU A 80 4.50 4.24 -8.95
N ARG A 81 5.83 4.18 -8.84
CA ARG A 81 6.75 4.64 -9.89
C ARG A 81 7.78 3.58 -10.23
N VAL A 82 7.93 3.32 -11.52
CA VAL A 82 9.03 2.51 -12.07
C VAL A 82 10.10 3.46 -12.57
N THR A 83 11.33 3.28 -12.11
CA THR A 83 12.46 4.14 -12.50
C THR A 83 13.56 3.27 -13.07
N VAL A 84 14.10 3.65 -14.22
CA VAL A 84 15.27 3.02 -14.85
C VAL A 84 16.30 4.09 -15.19
N PRO A 85 17.61 3.80 -15.10
CA PRO A 85 18.63 4.70 -15.63
C PRO A 85 18.42 4.94 -17.12
N GLU A 86 18.52 6.20 -17.56
CA GLU A 86 18.29 6.60 -18.95
C GLU A 86 19.12 5.78 -19.94
N MET A 87 20.40 5.57 -19.64
CA MET A 87 21.32 4.76 -20.47
C MET A 87 20.85 3.31 -20.68
N LEU A 88 20.07 2.75 -19.75
CA LEU A 88 19.56 1.39 -19.83
C LEU A 88 18.19 1.30 -20.49
N SER A 89 17.46 2.43 -20.57
CA SER A 89 16.08 2.48 -21.06
C SER A 89 15.94 2.00 -22.51
N GLU A 90 16.98 2.19 -23.33
CA GLU A 90 16.99 1.80 -24.74
C GLU A 90 17.36 0.33 -24.98
N THR A 91 17.85 -0.37 -23.96
CA THR A 91 18.28 -1.77 -24.11
C THR A 91 17.06 -2.68 -24.35
N PRO A 92 17.12 -3.66 -25.27
CA PRO A 92 15.98 -4.52 -25.60
C PRO A 92 15.37 -5.23 -24.38
N LYS A 93 16.22 -5.66 -23.45
CA LYS A 93 15.80 -6.33 -22.21
C LYS A 93 15.00 -5.39 -21.29
N VAL A 94 15.42 -4.13 -21.15
CA VAL A 94 14.71 -3.17 -20.30
C VAL A 94 13.38 -2.79 -20.93
N LYS A 95 13.35 -2.54 -22.25
CA LYS A 95 12.09 -2.29 -22.98
C LYS A 95 11.07 -3.41 -22.76
N MET A 96 11.49 -4.66 -22.98
CA MET A 96 10.62 -5.83 -22.77
C MET A 96 10.06 -5.90 -21.34
N ILE A 97 10.88 -5.63 -20.32
CA ILE A 97 10.44 -5.64 -18.92
C ILE A 97 9.46 -4.49 -18.65
N LEU A 98 9.74 -3.28 -19.15
CA LEU A 98 8.84 -2.13 -19.00
C LEU A 98 7.49 -2.37 -19.68
N ASP A 99 7.50 -3.02 -20.85
CA ASP A 99 6.27 -3.43 -21.55
C ASP A 99 5.46 -4.44 -20.70
N HIS A 100 6.13 -5.43 -20.10
CA HIS A 100 5.48 -6.40 -19.22
C HIS A 100 4.91 -5.78 -17.95
N ILE A 101 5.66 -4.88 -17.32
CA ILE A 101 5.19 -4.16 -16.13
C ILE A 101 4.00 -3.28 -16.49
N SER A 102 4.04 -2.57 -17.63
CA SER A 102 2.94 -1.72 -18.08
C SER A 102 1.67 -2.55 -18.30
N ALA A 103 1.77 -3.66 -19.03
CA ALA A 103 0.63 -4.57 -19.24
C ALA A 103 0.08 -5.16 -17.93
N PHE A 104 0.94 -5.44 -16.95
CA PHE A 104 0.52 -5.92 -15.63
C PHE A 104 -0.20 -4.83 -14.81
N LEU A 105 0.24 -3.57 -14.92
CA LEU A 105 -0.31 -2.46 -14.15
C LEU A 105 -1.58 -1.84 -14.76
N ASP A 106 -1.86 -2.07 -16.05
CA ASP A 106 -3.05 -1.54 -16.74
C ASP A 106 -4.38 -1.75 -15.98
N PRO A 107 -4.66 -2.91 -15.36
CA PRO A 107 -5.89 -3.10 -14.58
C PRO A 107 -5.99 -2.24 -13.31
N ILE A 108 -4.85 -1.80 -12.76
CA ILE A 108 -4.72 -1.12 -11.46
C ILE A 108 -4.65 0.40 -11.63
N ARG A 109 -4.45 0.91 -12.85
CA ARG A 109 -4.23 2.33 -13.17
C ARG A 109 -5.50 3.21 -13.13
N ARG A 110 -6.54 2.80 -12.40
CA ARG A 110 -7.84 3.50 -12.31
C ARG A 110 -7.76 4.77 -11.48
#